data_AF-A0A2V9K7I2-F1
#
_entry.id   AF-A0A2V9K7I2-F1
#
_cell.length_a   1.000
_cell.length_b   1.000
_cell.length_c   1.000
_cell.angle_alpha   90.00
_cell.angle_beta   90.00
_cell.angle_gamma   90.00
#
_symmetry.space_group_name_H-M   'P 1'
#
loop_
_entity.id
_entity.type
_entity.pdbx_description
1 polymer ?
#
loop_
_entity_poly.entity_id
_entity_poly.type
_entity_poly.pdbx_seq_one_letter_code
_entity_poly.pdbx_strand_id
1 'polypeptide(L)'
;MGQSANPSLRDLANVADTSIAALALIRAGNSPRSGEHRAAVAKAVEFVASEIERSDRNSLYVTSARGTRVQAKLGTYIDTFLAATLLAEVKGKMPDETANRRVTRALDGVMEKIERNQLANGTWDNQGWAPVLAQSMAAKAINRAAQAGATVDEKVRTKAEVYARDQFDKRTGGFKADGSAGVALYSSAGNLGAMQDSDDTNRVKERELRGRLERASNEEERRKVRGEIDRIAGNRRDLNAARSAVVGRLADARFVQGFGSNGGEEYLSYMNIGESLAAGGGEEWQRWNRSINDNLERVQNQDGSWTGHHCITGRTFCTSAALLVLTLGGDNAPIASRLPRR
;
A
#
# COMPACT_ATOMS: atom_id res chain seq x y z
N MET A 1 26.68 5.45 -10.23
CA MET A 1 27.56 5.65 -9.06
C MET A 1 26.73 5.43 -7.81
N GLY A 2 26.90 4.27 -7.16
CA GLY A 2 26.15 3.93 -5.96
C GLY A 2 26.65 4.77 -4.80
N GLN A 3 25.79 5.63 -4.24
CA GLN A 3 26.05 6.21 -2.94
C GLN A 3 26.22 5.05 -1.94
N SER A 4 27.41 4.95 -1.38
CA SER A 4 27.78 4.00 -0.35
C SER A 4 26.76 4.09 0.77
N ALA A 5 26.04 3.00 1.02
CA ALA A 5 25.24 2.87 2.23
C ALA A 5 26.14 3.21 3.42
N ASN A 6 25.71 4.12 4.29
CA ASN A 6 26.41 4.43 5.52
C ASN A 6 26.62 3.11 6.30
N PRO A 7 27.87 2.67 6.56
CA PRO A 7 28.15 1.41 7.23
C PRO A 7 27.43 1.28 8.58
N SER A 8 27.13 2.41 9.25
CA SER A 8 26.40 2.44 10.51
C SER A 8 24.91 2.05 10.39
N LEU A 9 24.37 1.90 9.18
CA LEU A 9 22.98 1.53 8.93
C LEU A 9 22.81 0.05 8.55
N ARG A 10 23.90 -0.70 8.34
CA ARG A 10 23.85 -2.07 7.81
C ARG A 10 23.03 -3.03 8.69
N ASP A 11 23.19 -2.91 10.01
CA ASP A 11 22.57 -3.79 11.00
C ASP A 11 21.50 -3.04 11.83
N LEU A 12 21.10 -1.84 11.39
CA LEU A 12 20.09 -1.05 12.07
C LEU A 12 18.70 -1.61 11.77
N ALA A 13 18.02 -2.12 12.80
CA ALA A 13 16.60 -2.43 12.72
C ALA A 13 15.82 -1.17 12.32
N ASN A 14 15.02 -1.26 11.25
CA ASN A 14 14.23 -0.14 10.76
C ASN A 14 12.76 -0.53 10.58
N VAL A 15 11.90 0.49 10.57
CA VAL A 15 10.44 0.34 10.58
C VAL A 15 9.94 -0.22 9.25
N ALA A 16 10.48 0.23 8.11
CA ALA A 16 10.05 -0.27 6.81
C ALA A 16 10.28 -1.79 6.64
N ASP A 17 11.51 -2.27 6.88
CA ASP A 17 11.85 -3.69 6.79
C ASP A 17 11.04 -4.53 7.78
N THR A 18 10.91 -4.07 9.03
CA THR A 18 10.16 -4.78 10.07
C THR A 18 8.67 -4.88 9.70
N SER A 19 8.10 -3.80 9.18
CA SER A 19 6.68 -3.74 8.83
C SER A 19 6.34 -4.67 7.68
N ILE A 20 7.14 -4.64 6.60
CA ILE A 20 6.88 -5.48 5.43
C ILE A 20 7.12 -6.97 5.70
N ALA A 21 8.13 -7.30 6.54
CA ALA A 21 8.36 -8.68 6.97
C ALA A 21 7.21 -9.21 7.83
N ALA A 22 6.70 -8.41 8.76
CA ALA A 22 5.54 -8.78 9.56
C ALA A 22 4.28 -8.95 8.69
N LEU A 23 4.06 -8.07 7.71
CA LEU A 23 2.96 -8.20 6.75
C LEU A 23 3.07 -9.50 5.93
N ALA A 24 4.28 -9.89 5.48
CA ALA A 24 4.49 -11.14 4.77
C ALA A 24 4.15 -12.37 5.65
N LEU A 25 4.57 -12.38 6.91
CA LEU A 25 4.21 -13.43 7.87
C LEU A 25 2.69 -13.49 8.11
N ILE A 26 2.03 -12.33 8.17
CA ILE A 26 0.57 -12.24 8.31
C ILE A 26 -0.12 -12.84 7.08
N ARG A 27 0.34 -12.51 5.87
CA ARG A 27 -0.19 -13.12 4.63
C ARG A 27 0.09 -14.62 4.53
N ALA A 28 1.15 -15.12 5.18
CA ALA A 28 1.42 -16.54 5.32
C ALA A 28 0.57 -17.23 6.42
N GLY A 29 -0.41 -16.55 7.01
CA GLY A 29 -1.36 -17.14 7.97
C GLY A 29 -0.99 -17.00 9.44
N ASN A 30 -0.02 -16.13 9.77
CA ASN A 30 0.32 -15.82 11.14
C ASN A 30 -0.43 -14.58 11.64
N SER A 31 -0.53 -14.43 12.95
CA SER A 31 -1.01 -13.22 13.61
C SER A 31 -0.27 -13.04 14.94
N PRO A 32 -0.39 -11.88 15.61
CA PRO A 32 0.15 -11.73 16.96
C PRO A 32 -0.40 -12.77 17.97
N ARG A 33 -1.56 -13.39 17.71
CA ARG A 33 -2.22 -14.39 18.58
C ARG A 33 -2.02 -15.84 18.14
N SER A 34 -1.78 -16.10 16.85
CA SER A 34 -1.88 -17.43 16.25
C SER A 34 -0.84 -17.68 15.16
N GLY A 35 -0.61 -18.96 14.86
CA GLY A 35 0.39 -19.40 13.89
C GLY A 35 1.75 -19.68 14.53
N GLU A 36 2.63 -20.27 13.74
CA GLU A 36 3.99 -20.67 14.13
C GLU A 36 4.83 -19.46 14.53
N HIS A 37 4.73 -18.37 13.77
CA HIS A 37 5.55 -17.16 13.96
C HIS A 37 4.85 -16.09 14.80
N ARG A 38 3.82 -16.43 15.58
CA ARG A 38 3.02 -15.45 16.36
C ARG A 38 3.86 -14.53 17.25
N ALA A 39 4.88 -15.09 17.90
CA ALA A 39 5.76 -14.33 18.79
C ALA A 39 6.64 -13.33 18.03
N ALA A 40 7.09 -13.70 16.82
CA ALA A 40 7.85 -12.80 15.95
C ALA A 40 6.97 -11.65 15.44
N VAL A 41 5.73 -11.96 15.02
CA VAL A 41 4.77 -10.95 14.57
C VAL A 41 4.42 -9.98 15.71
N ALA A 42 4.15 -10.48 16.91
CA ALA A 42 3.87 -9.63 18.08
C ALA A 42 5.04 -8.68 18.40
N LYS A 43 6.28 -9.20 18.44
CA LYS A 43 7.50 -8.39 18.67
C LYS A 43 7.72 -7.35 17.58
N ALA A 44 7.45 -7.68 16.32
CA ALA A 44 7.56 -6.72 15.22
C ALA A 44 6.58 -5.55 15.39
N VAL A 45 5.33 -5.83 15.77
CA VAL A 45 4.32 -4.80 16.06
C VAL A 45 4.73 -3.95 17.26
N GLU A 46 5.25 -4.56 18.33
CA GLU A 46 5.75 -3.84 19.51
C GLU A 46 6.93 -2.93 19.18
N PHE A 47 7.85 -3.38 18.34
CA PHE A 47 8.96 -2.56 17.85
C PHE A 47 8.45 -1.33 17.08
N VAL A 48 7.55 -1.54 16.12
CA VAL A 48 6.96 -0.44 15.31
C VAL A 48 6.21 0.55 16.20
N ALA A 49 5.39 0.07 17.13
CA ALA A 49 4.68 0.93 18.09
C ALA A 49 5.66 1.75 18.95
N SER A 50 6.76 1.14 19.40
CA SER A 50 7.79 1.83 20.20
C SER A 50 8.52 2.92 19.42
N GLU A 51 8.79 2.71 18.13
CA GLU A 51 9.39 3.73 17.27
C GLU A 51 8.45 4.94 17.11
N ILE A 52 7.16 4.69 16.87
CA ILE A 52 6.14 5.74 16.75
C ILE A 52 6.03 6.53 18.05
N GLU A 53 5.96 5.84 19.20
CA GLU A 53 5.87 6.46 20.53
C GLU A 53 7.06 7.38 20.85
N ARG A 54 8.25 7.06 20.33
CA ARG A 54 9.47 7.87 20.49
C ARG A 54 9.59 8.99 19.45
N SER A 55 8.83 8.93 18.36
CA SER A 55 8.89 9.95 17.31
C SER A 55 8.24 11.26 17.77
N ASP A 56 8.62 12.38 17.15
CA ASP A 56 7.94 13.66 17.38
C ASP A 56 6.48 13.58 16.93
N ARG A 57 5.62 14.56 17.23
CA ARG A 57 4.19 14.49 16.84
C ARG A 57 3.84 15.15 15.52
N ASN A 58 4.73 15.99 14.98
CA ASN A 58 4.38 16.97 13.95
C ASN A 58 4.89 16.56 12.57
N SER A 59 6.11 16.04 12.50
CA SER A 59 6.71 15.57 11.25
C SER A 59 6.04 14.27 10.81
N LEU A 60 6.19 13.95 9.52
CA LEU A 60 5.69 12.70 8.97
C LEU A 60 6.56 11.49 9.36
N TYR A 61 7.68 11.67 10.05
CA TYR A 61 8.54 10.57 10.47
C TYR A 61 7.98 9.77 11.66
N VAL A 62 8.22 8.46 11.68
CA VAL A 62 7.80 7.54 12.77
C VAL A 62 8.95 6.79 13.45
N THR A 63 10.19 7.08 13.07
CA THR A 63 11.41 6.44 13.58
C THR A 63 12.49 7.50 13.76
N SER A 64 13.60 7.21 14.42
CA SER A 64 14.81 8.05 14.35
C SER A 64 15.78 7.64 13.23
N ALA A 65 15.60 6.44 12.66
CA ALA A 65 16.39 5.96 11.53
C ALA A 65 16.12 6.81 10.28
N ARG A 66 17.18 7.35 9.69
CA ARG A 66 17.15 8.24 8.51
C ARG A 66 18.13 7.77 7.46
N GLY A 67 17.81 8.06 6.20
CA GLY A 67 18.65 7.71 5.06
C GLY A 67 18.76 6.20 4.86
N THR A 68 17.75 5.43 5.31
CA THR A 68 17.74 4.00 5.03
C THR A 68 17.65 3.77 3.52
N ARG A 69 18.12 2.61 3.09
CA ARG A 69 18.05 2.17 1.69
C ARG A 69 16.62 2.21 1.14
N VAL A 70 15.67 1.75 1.94
CA VAL A 70 14.25 1.77 1.60
C VAL A 70 13.74 3.20 1.44
N GLN A 71 14.12 4.12 2.36
CA GLN A 71 13.77 5.53 2.28
C GLN A 71 14.32 6.20 1.02
N ALA A 72 15.61 6.00 0.72
CA ALA A 72 16.25 6.59 -0.46
C ALA A 72 15.60 6.13 -1.79
N LYS A 73 15.00 4.94 -1.80
CA LYS A 73 14.42 4.34 -3.00
C LYS A 73 12.95 4.60 -3.17
N LEU A 74 12.17 4.23 -2.16
CA LEU A 74 10.71 4.30 -2.22
C LEU A 74 10.19 5.64 -1.74
N GLY A 75 10.95 6.37 -0.93
CA GLY A 75 10.51 7.62 -0.35
C GLY A 75 10.94 7.81 1.09
N THR A 76 11.38 9.02 1.44
CA THR A 76 11.71 9.48 2.80
C THR A 76 10.78 8.97 3.90
N TYR A 77 9.47 8.86 3.63
CA TYR A 77 8.45 8.49 4.63
C TYR A 77 7.82 7.11 4.43
N ILE A 78 8.43 6.23 3.63
CA ILE A 78 7.91 4.88 3.39
C ILE A 78 7.70 4.07 4.68
N ASP A 79 8.57 4.27 5.68
CA ASP A 79 8.43 3.68 7.02
C ASP A 79 7.06 3.98 7.64
N THR A 80 6.61 5.23 7.54
CA THR A 80 5.33 5.71 8.10
C THR A 80 4.15 4.99 7.48
N PHE A 81 4.14 4.87 6.16
CA PHE A 81 3.03 4.25 5.43
C PHE A 81 2.98 2.73 5.63
N LEU A 82 4.14 2.08 5.70
CA LEU A 82 4.22 0.64 6.01
C LEU A 82 3.83 0.35 7.46
N ALA A 83 4.26 1.18 8.42
CA ALA A 83 3.88 1.07 9.82
C ALA A 83 2.37 1.17 10.00
N ALA A 84 1.75 2.19 9.39
CA ALA A 84 0.30 2.36 9.41
C ALA A 84 -0.43 1.16 8.79
N THR A 85 0.06 0.64 7.67
CA THR A 85 -0.54 -0.54 7.01
C THR A 85 -0.47 -1.77 7.93
N LEU A 86 0.69 -2.04 8.54
CA LEU A 86 0.83 -3.13 9.51
C LEU A 86 -0.13 -2.96 10.70
N LEU A 87 -0.12 -1.79 11.34
CA LEU A 87 -0.93 -1.52 12.53
C LEU A 87 -2.44 -1.64 12.23
N ALA A 88 -2.89 -1.19 11.06
CA ALA A 88 -4.26 -1.39 10.62
C ALA A 88 -4.61 -2.87 10.45
N GLU A 89 -3.72 -3.67 9.85
CA GLU A 89 -3.92 -5.10 9.65
C GLU A 89 -3.95 -5.90 10.97
N VAL A 90 -3.30 -5.43 12.03
CA VAL A 90 -3.28 -6.08 13.36
C VAL A 90 -4.18 -5.44 14.41
N LYS A 91 -4.90 -4.35 14.11
CA LYS A 91 -5.82 -3.70 15.05
C LYS A 91 -6.85 -4.70 15.58
N GLY A 92 -6.92 -4.84 16.90
CA GLY A 92 -7.82 -5.79 17.59
C GLY A 92 -7.31 -7.24 17.63
N LYS A 93 -6.14 -7.55 17.05
CA LYS A 93 -5.59 -8.91 16.92
C LYS A 93 -4.38 -9.18 17.84
N MET A 94 -4.00 -8.25 18.72
CA MET A 94 -2.87 -8.40 19.66
C MET A 94 -3.22 -9.32 20.84
N PRO A 95 -2.28 -10.04 21.48
CA PRO A 95 -2.57 -11.06 22.50
C PRO A 95 -3.55 -10.68 23.61
N ASP A 96 -3.51 -9.43 24.05
CA ASP A 96 -4.35 -8.90 25.13
C ASP A 96 -4.87 -7.49 24.84
N GLU A 97 -5.77 -7.01 25.70
CA GLU A 97 -6.42 -5.71 25.56
C GLU A 97 -5.46 -4.53 25.74
N THR A 98 -4.41 -4.69 26.56
CA THR A 98 -3.41 -3.63 26.74
C THR A 98 -2.57 -3.45 25.47
N ALA A 99 -2.14 -4.54 24.85
CA ALA A 99 -1.45 -4.54 23.57
C ALA A 99 -2.35 -4.02 22.44
N ASN A 100 -3.64 -4.40 22.41
CA ASN A 100 -4.61 -3.86 21.45
C ASN A 100 -4.76 -2.35 21.58
N ARG A 101 -4.92 -1.82 22.80
CA ARG A 101 -5.00 -0.37 23.03
C ARG A 101 -3.71 0.35 22.62
N ARG A 102 -2.55 -0.27 22.82
CA ARG A 102 -1.27 0.27 22.36
C ARG A 102 -1.21 0.38 20.83
N VAL A 103 -1.61 -0.67 20.11
CA VAL A 103 -1.69 -0.65 18.64
C VAL A 103 -2.68 0.41 18.14
N THR A 104 -3.85 0.53 18.76
CA THR A 104 -4.82 1.58 18.41
C THR A 104 -4.22 2.97 18.57
N ARG A 105 -3.62 3.28 19.73
CA ARG A 105 -2.96 4.58 19.95
C ARG A 105 -1.82 4.85 18.97
N ALA A 106 -1.02 3.84 18.64
CA ALA A 106 0.06 3.98 17.67
C ALA A 106 -0.51 4.25 16.26
N LEU A 107 -1.57 3.55 15.86
CA LEU A 107 -2.24 3.78 14.57
C LEU A 107 -2.83 5.19 14.51
N ASP A 108 -3.53 5.62 15.55
CA ASP A 108 -4.11 6.97 15.64
C ASP A 108 -3.01 8.04 15.52
N GLY A 109 -1.90 7.88 16.25
CA GLY A 109 -0.76 8.81 16.18
C GLY A 109 -0.10 8.85 14.79
N VAL A 110 -0.02 7.73 14.07
CA VAL A 110 0.48 7.73 12.69
C VAL A 110 -0.55 8.35 11.72
N MET A 111 -1.85 8.12 11.91
CA MET A 111 -2.89 8.76 11.10
C MET A 111 -2.85 10.27 11.27
N GLU A 112 -2.74 10.79 12.51
CA GLU A 112 -2.60 12.23 12.75
C GLU A 112 -1.40 12.84 12.00
N LYS A 113 -0.27 12.13 11.95
CA LYS A 113 0.91 12.56 11.19
C LYS A 113 0.64 12.59 9.69
N ILE A 114 0.01 11.54 9.15
CA ILE A 114 -0.34 11.44 7.73
C ILE A 114 -1.31 12.56 7.36
N GLU A 115 -2.38 12.77 8.12
CA GLU A 115 -3.38 13.79 7.86
C GLU A 115 -2.79 15.21 7.89
N ARG A 116 -1.99 15.50 8.93
CA ARG A 116 -1.35 16.81 9.11
C ARG A 116 -0.41 17.19 7.97
N ASN A 117 0.30 16.21 7.41
CA ASN A 117 1.36 16.45 6.42
C ASN A 117 0.90 16.18 4.97
N GLN A 118 -0.39 15.96 4.72
CA GLN A 118 -0.89 15.84 3.35
C GLN A 118 -0.89 17.21 2.65
N LEU A 119 -0.27 17.26 1.47
CA LEU A 119 -0.22 18.44 0.63
C LEU A 119 -1.59 18.74 0.00
N ALA A 120 -1.75 19.96 -0.53
CA ALA A 120 -3.00 20.40 -1.14
C ALA A 120 -3.46 19.55 -2.33
N ASN A 121 -2.51 19.02 -3.11
CA ASN A 121 -2.75 18.13 -4.24
C ASN A 121 -3.11 16.68 -3.85
N GLY A 122 -3.05 16.33 -2.57
CA GLY A 122 -3.38 15.00 -2.05
C GLY A 122 -2.20 14.03 -1.86
N THR A 123 -0.99 14.43 -2.23
CA THR A 123 0.23 13.65 -1.95
C THR A 123 0.86 14.06 -0.62
N TRP A 124 1.95 13.39 -0.24
CA TRP A 124 2.85 13.79 0.84
C TRP A 124 4.19 14.23 0.27
N ASP A 125 4.87 15.17 0.94
CA ASP A 125 6.26 15.46 0.59
C ASP A 125 7.07 14.17 0.69
N ASN A 126 7.91 13.91 -0.31
CA ASN A 126 8.64 12.68 -0.40
C ASN A 126 9.81 12.79 -1.37
N GLN A 127 11.01 12.49 -0.89
CA GLN A 127 12.21 12.39 -1.73
C GLN A 127 12.58 10.92 -1.90
N GLY A 128 13.03 10.54 -3.10
CA GLY A 128 13.43 9.18 -3.39
C GLY A 128 13.54 8.95 -4.88
N TRP A 129 13.94 7.75 -5.27
CA TRP A 129 14.06 7.39 -6.68
C TRP A 129 12.69 7.18 -7.34
N ALA A 130 11.81 6.40 -6.72
CA ALA A 130 10.45 6.11 -7.19
C ALA A 130 9.37 6.46 -6.15
N PRO A 131 9.26 7.75 -5.74
CA PRO A 131 8.36 8.18 -4.67
C PRO A 131 6.87 7.92 -4.94
N VAL A 132 6.47 7.66 -6.20
CA VAL A 132 5.09 7.26 -6.55
C VAL A 132 4.64 6.00 -5.79
N LEU A 133 5.56 5.08 -5.49
CA LEU A 133 5.24 3.86 -4.75
C LEU A 133 4.95 4.15 -3.28
N ALA A 134 5.66 5.08 -2.65
CA ALA A 134 5.30 5.53 -1.30
C ALA A 134 3.96 6.30 -1.28
N GLN A 135 3.64 7.10 -2.30
CA GLN A 135 2.30 7.71 -2.41
C GLN A 135 1.20 6.62 -2.47
N SER A 136 1.44 5.55 -3.22
CA SER A 136 0.52 4.40 -3.26
C SER A 136 0.39 3.70 -1.91
N MET A 137 1.50 3.56 -1.17
CA MET A 137 1.48 2.97 0.17
C MET A 137 0.79 3.88 1.19
N ALA A 138 0.88 5.20 1.04
CA ALA A 138 0.12 6.16 1.85
C ALA A 138 -1.39 6.01 1.61
N ALA A 139 -1.82 5.98 0.34
CA ALA A 139 -3.21 5.73 -0.04
C ALA A 139 -3.71 4.37 0.47
N LYS A 140 -2.87 3.33 0.40
CA LYS A 140 -3.16 2.02 0.97
C LYS A 140 -3.37 2.13 2.48
N ALA A 141 -2.41 2.72 3.21
CA ALA A 141 -2.43 2.84 4.66
C ALA A 141 -3.69 3.52 5.19
N ILE A 142 -4.07 4.69 4.65
CA ILE A 142 -5.27 5.42 5.10
C ILE A 142 -6.56 4.65 4.82
N ASN A 143 -6.63 3.93 3.70
CA ASN A 143 -7.77 3.07 3.38
C ASN A 143 -7.81 1.85 4.30
N ARG A 144 -6.67 1.20 4.59
CA ARG A 144 -6.61 0.08 5.55
C ARG A 144 -7.00 0.50 6.96
N ALA A 145 -6.57 1.67 7.40
CA ALA A 145 -6.95 2.23 8.69
C ALA A 145 -8.48 2.42 8.77
N ALA A 146 -9.09 3.03 7.76
CA ALA A 146 -10.54 3.20 7.68
C ALA A 146 -11.28 1.84 7.66
N GLN A 147 -10.80 0.87 6.88
CA GLN A 147 -11.36 -0.49 6.83
C GLN A 147 -11.25 -1.23 8.17
N ALA A 148 -10.20 -0.97 8.95
CA ALA A 148 -10.01 -1.50 10.29
C ALA A 148 -10.82 -0.73 11.37
N GLY A 149 -11.63 0.26 10.96
CA GLY A 149 -12.43 1.09 11.86
C GLY A 149 -11.60 2.04 12.71
N ALA A 150 -10.46 2.52 12.22
CA ALA A 150 -9.79 3.69 12.78
C ALA A 150 -10.46 4.97 12.25
N THR A 151 -10.41 6.04 13.03
CA THR A 151 -10.89 7.35 12.59
C THR A 151 -9.90 7.93 11.59
N VAL A 152 -10.35 8.22 10.37
CA VAL A 152 -9.54 8.82 9.31
C VAL A 152 -10.36 9.96 8.67
N ASP A 153 -9.73 11.11 8.44
CA ASP A 153 -10.38 12.22 7.73
C ASP A 153 -10.70 11.82 6.28
N GLU A 154 -11.98 11.80 5.95
CA GLU A 154 -12.49 11.49 4.61
C GLU A 154 -11.95 12.44 3.54
N LYS A 155 -11.61 13.69 3.89
CA LYS A 155 -10.96 14.62 2.97
C LYS A 155 -9.57 14.13 2.58
N VAL A 156 -8.83 13.52 3.50
CA VAL A 156 -7.48 12.99 3.25
C VAL A 156 -7.55 11.79 2.31
N ARG A 157 -8.48 10.85 2.56
CA ARG A 157 -8.72 9.73 1.64
C ARG A 157 -9.16 10.21 0.26
N THR A 158 -10.11 11.16 0.21
CA THR A 158 -10.64 11.69 -1.05
C THR A 158 -9.56 12.40 -1.88
N LYS A 159 -8.69 13.20 -1.26
CA LYS A 159 -7.59 13.85 -1.97
C LYS A 159 -6.60 12.85 -2.57
N ALA A 160 -6.25 11.80 -1.83
CA ALA A 160 -5.37 10.74 -2.33
C ALA A 160 -6.00 9.97 -3.51
N GLU A 161 -7.31 9.69 -3.44
CA GLU A 161 -8.06 9.10 -4.56
C GLU A 161 -8.07 10.01 -5.79
N VAL A 162 -8.42 11.28 -5.61
CA VAL A 162 -8.48 12.26 -6.70
C VAL A 162 -7.11 12.40 -7.35
N TYR A 163 -6.04 12.53 -6.56
CA TYR A 163 -4.68 12.59 -7.08
C TYR A 163 -4.36 11.39 -7.98
N ALA A 164 -4.58 10.16 -7.49
CA ALA A 164 -4.26 8.94 -8.22
C ALA A 164 -5.09 8.81 -9.51
N ARG A 165 -6.38 9.15 -9.43
CA ARG A 165 -7.29 9.18 -10.58
C ARG A 165 -6.85 10.18 -11.65
N ASP A 166 -6.42 11.37 -11.24
CA ASP A 166 -5.95 12.44 -12.13
C ASP A 166 -4.61 12.14 -12.82
N GLN A 167 -3.92 11.06 -12.40
CA GLN A 167 -2.74 10.56 -13.10
C GLN A 167 -3.10 9.75 -14.35
N PHE A 168 -4.32 9.23 -14.46
CA PHE A 168 -4.73 8.39 -15.58
C PHE A 168 -5.21 9.22 -16.79
N ASP A 169 -4.49 9.12 -17.91
CA ASP A 169 -4.91 9.69 -19.19
C ASP A 169 -5.78 8.67 -19.95
N LYS A 170 -7.09 8.96 -20.01
CA LYS A 170 -8.10 8.12 -20.67
C LYS A 170 -7.91 8.00 -22.18
N ARG A 171 -7.25 8.98 -22.81
CA ARG A 171 -7.01 8.99 -24.25
C ARG A 171 -5.86 8.06 -24.62
N THR A 172 -4.82 8.02 -23.81
CA THR A 172 -3.64 7.17 -24.06
C THR A 172 -3.69 5.84 -23.33
N GLY A 173 -4.57 5.68 -22.34
CA GLY A 173 -4.55 4.54 -21.41
C GLY A 173 -3.32 4.52 -20.50
N GLY A 174 -2.62 5.65 -20.38
CA GLY A 174 -1.35 5.77 -19.66
C GLY A 174 -1.51 6.47 -18.32
N PHE A 175 -0.45 6.43 -17.51
CA PHE A 175 -0.34 7.23 -16.30
C PHE A 175 0.78 8.26 -16.46
N LYS A 176 0.61 9.42 -15.83
CA LYS A 176 1.70 10.41 -15.67
C LYS A 176 2.88 9.77 -14.92
N ALA A 177 4.09 10.12 -15.34
CA ALA A 177 5.34 9.51 -14.87
C ALA A 177 6.01 10.26 -13.70
N ASP A 178 5.33 11.23 -13.11
CA ASP A 178 5.90 12.04 -12.02
C ASP A 178 6.28 11.15 -10.82
N GLY A 179 7.55 11.23 -10.42
CA GLY A 179 8.06 10.42 -9.32
C GLY A 179 8.15 8.91 -9.60
N SER A 180 8.12 8.48 -10.87
CA SER A 180 8.23 7.06 -11.26
C SER A 180 9.63 6.63 -11.71
N ALA A 181 10.64 7.50 -11.57
CA ALA A 181 11.98 7.31 -12.16
C ALA A 181 11.97 7.10 -13.69
N GLY A 182 10.90 7.50 -14.39
CA GLY A 182 10.73 7.20 -15.82
C GLY A 182 10.33 5.75 -16.11
N VAL A 183 10.01 4.95 -15.08
CA VAL A 183 9.61 3.56 -15.22
C VAL A 183 8.08 3.47 -15.27
N ALA A 184 7.56 3.09 -16.43
CA ALA A 184 6.12 3.03 -16.67
C ALA A 184 5.38 2.07 -15.71
N LEU A 185 6.03 0.97 -15.32
CA LEU A 185 5.50 0.00 -14.35
C LEU A 185 5.15 0.69 -13.02
N TYR A 186 6.04 1.54 -12.50
CA TYR A 186 5.87 2.16 -11.19
C TYR A 186 4.72 3.18 -11.19
N SER A 187 4.63 4.01 -12.24
CA SER A 187 3.51 4.96 -12.38
C SER A 187 2.17 4.26 -12.56
N SER A 188 2.12 3.19 -13.35
CA SER A 188 0.91 2.41 -13.56
C SER A 188 0.46 1.71 -12.28
N ALA A 189 1.38 0.98 -11.64
CA ALA A 189 1.07 0.20 -10.46
C ALA A 189 0.71 1.08 -9.26
N GLY A 190 1.49 2.14 -8.99
CA GLY A 190 1.26 3.01 -7.84
C GLY A 190 -0.11 3.68 -7.86
N ASN A 191 -0.49 4.26 -9.01
CA ASN A 191 -1.78 4.93 -9.14
C ASN A 191 -2.95 3.96 -9.25
N LEU A 192 -2.81 2.85 -9.99
CA LEU A 192 -3.84 1.81 -10.07
C LEU A 192 -4.15 1.22 -8.68
N GLY A 193 -3.11 0.94 -7.89
CA GLY A 193 -3.25 0.46 -6.52
C GLY A 193 -3.98 1.45 -5.62
N ALA A 194 -3.61 2.74 -5.67
CA ALA A 194 -4.28 3.78 -4.90
C ALA A 194 -5.76 3.96 -5.28
N MET A 195 -6.08 3.91 -6.58
CA MET A 195 -7.47 3.94 -7.08
C MET A 195 -8.26 2.72 -6.58
N GLN A 196 -7.63 1.54 -6.56
CA GLN A 196 -8.23 0.29 -6.08
C GLN A 196 -8.53 0.33 -4.59
N ASP A 197 -7.56 0.68 -3.74
CA ASP A 197 -7.73 0.71 -2.28
C ASP A 197 -8.85 1.69 -1.87
N SER A 198 -8.96 2.81 -2.60
CA SER A 198 -10.05 3.78 -2.43
C SER A 198 -11.40 3.22 -2.89
N ASP A 199 -11.50 2.55 -4.04
CA ASP A 199 -12.74 1.90 -4.48
C ASP A 199 -13.20 0.83 -3.48
N ASP A 200 -12.29 -0.02 -3.03
CA ASP A 200 -12.59 -1.09 -2.06
C ASP A 200 -13.23 -0.53 -0.79
N THR A 201 -12.62 0.50 -0.20
CA THR A 201 -13.13 1.17 1.00
C THR A 201 -14.46 1.88 0.73
N ASN A 202 -14.57 2.55 -0.42
CA ASN A 202 -15.77 3.28 -0.80
C ASN A 202 -16.97 2.38 -1.12
N ARG A 203 -16.82 1.05 -1.24
CA ARG A 203 -17.97 0.14 -1.39
C ARG A 203 -18.90 0.19 -0.19
N VAL A 204 -18.35 0.22 1.02
CA VAL A 204 -19.12 0.34 2.26
C VAL A 204 -19.75 1.74 2.33
N LYS A 205 -18.94 2.77 2.08
CA LYS A 205 -19.37 4.18 2.09
C LYS A 205 -20.51 4.46 1.11
N GLU A 206 -20.44 3.94 -0.11
CA GLU A 206 -21.48 4.16 -1.11
C GLU A 206 -22.82 3.56 -0.67
N ARG A 207 -22.84 2.40 0.01
CA ARG A 207 -24.08 1.83 0.57
C ARG A 207 -24.67 2.74 1.65
N GLU A 208 -23.84 3.26 2.55
CA GLU A 208 -24.27 4.21 3.58
C GLU A 208 -24.81 5.51 2.96
N LEU A 209 -24.14 6.05 1.94
CA LEU A 209 -24.56 7.25 1.23
C LEU A 209 -25.89 7.05 0.52
N ARG A 210 -26.14 5.89 -0.09
CA ARG A 210 -27.45 5.57 -0.70
C ARG A 210 -28.57 5.57 0.35
N GLY A 211 -28.36 4.94 1.50
CA GLY A 211 -29.33 5.00 2.60
C GLY A 211 -29.51 6.40 3.19
N ARG A 212 -28.48 7.25 3.18
CA ARG A 212 -28.60 8.68 3.53
C ARG A 212 -29.41 9.45 2.49
N LEU A 213 -29.20 9.19 1.20
CA LEU A 213 -29.92 9.85 0.11
C LEU A 213 -31.43 9.60 0.18
N GLU A 214 -31.83 8.37 0.52
CA GLU A 214 -33.25 8.01 0.71
C GLU A 214 -33.91 8.78 1.85
N ARG A 215 -33.17 8.99 2.94
CA ARG A 215 -33.64 9.68 4.16
C ARG A 215 -33.47 11.20 4.13
N ALA A 216 -32.81 11.74 3.11
CA ALA A 216 -32.48 13.17 3.05
C ALA A 216 -33.75 14.03 3.00
N SER A 217 -33.85 15.00 3.91
CA SER A 217 -35.05 15.81 4.11
C SER A 217 -35.11 17.06 3.22
N ASN A 218 -33.99 17.45 2.62
CA ASN A 218 -33.87 18.65 1.79
C ASN A 218 -32.97 18.44 0.56
N GLU A 219 -33.11 19.30 -0.45
CA GLU A 219 -32.41 19.16 -1.73
C GLU A 219 -30.90 19.46 -1.61
N GLU A 220 -30.47 20.28 -0.66
CA GLU A 220 -29.05 20.55 -0.45
C GLU A 220 -28.31 19.29 0.01
N GLU A 221 -28.88 18.57 0.97
CA GLU A 221 -28.36 17.29 1.43
C GLU A 221 -28.35 16.26 0.28
N ARG A 222 -29.46 16.14 -0.46
CA ARG A 222 -29.55 15.25 -1.63
C ARG A 222 -28.46 15.54 -2.64
N ARG A 223 -28.22 16.81 -2.97
CA ARG A 223 -27.18 17.24 -3.90
C ARG A 223 -25.78 16.89 -3.41
N LYS A 224 -25.46 17.12 -2.13
CA LYS A 224 -24.15 16.75 -1.55
C LYS A 224 -23.92 15.24 -1.60
N VAL A 225 -24.90 14.45 -1.17
CA VAL A 225 -24.82 12.99 -1.14
C VAL A 225 -24.72 12.40 -2.55
N ARG A 226 -25.51 12.91 -3.52
CA ARG A 226 -25.39 12.51 -4.94
C ARG A 226 -23.99 12.81 -5.48
N GLY A 227 -23.44 13.99 -5.19
CA GLY A 227 -22.08 14.36 -5.61
C GLY A 227 -21.00 13.39 -5.09
N GLU A 228 -21.11 12.94 -3.84
CA GLU A 228 -20.20 11.92 -3.30
C GLU A 228 -20.36 10.56 -4.00
N ILE A 229 -21.61 10.11 -4.24
CA ILE A 229 -21.89 8.87 -4.97
C ILE A 229 -21.33 8.94 -6.40
N ASP A 230 -21.53 10.07 -7.09
CA ASP A 230 -21.06 10.28 -8.46
C ASP A 230 -19.54 10.30 -8.55
N ARG A 231 -18.86 10.88 -7.55
CA ARG A 231 -17.39 10.82 -7.43
C ARG A 231 -16.91 9.37 -7.29
N ILE A 232 -17.49 8.61 -6.36
CA ILE A 232 -17.14 7.20 -6.15
C ILE A 232 -17.37 6.39 -7.44
N ALA A 233 -18.50 6.59 -8.11
CA ALA A 233 -18.79 5.94 -9.38
C ALA A 233 -17.81 6.38 -10.48
N GLY A 234 -17.39 7.65 -10.48
CA GLY A 234 -16.37 8.19 -11.37
C GLY A 234 -15.01 7.54 -11.20
N ASN A 235 -14.52 7.41 -9.96
CA ASN A 235 -13.30 6.66 -9.66
C ASN A 235 -13.40 5.21 -10.16
N ARG A 236 -14.52 4.52 -9.89
CA ARG A 236 -14.70 3.13 -10.32
C ARG A 236 -14.66 2.97 -11.84
N ARG A 237 -15.31 3.86 -12.60
CA ARG A 237 -15.26 3.83 -14.07
C ARG A 237 -13.84 4.00 -14.58
N ASP A 238 -13.11 4.96 -14.02
CA ASP A 238 -11.75 5.25 -14.44
C ASP A 238 -10.76 4.16 -13.99
N LEU A 239 -10.98 3.56 -12.82
CA LEU A 239 -10.25 2.38 -12.34
C LEU A 239 -10.41 1.20 -13.29
N ASN A 240 -11.63 0.92 -13.75
CA ASN A 240 -11.87 -0.17 -14.70
C ASN A 240 -11.15 0.09 -16.03
N ALA A 241 -11.23 1.31 -16.57
CA ALA A 241 -10.53 1.69 -17.79
C ALA A 241 -9.00 1.58 -17.62
N ALA A 242 -8.46 2.06 -16.48
CA ALA A 242 -7.05 1.97 -16.16
C ALA A 242 -6.58 0.53 -15.99
N ARG A 243 -7.38 -0.33 -15.33
CA ARG A 243 -7.09 -1.75 -15.18
C ARG A 243 -7.01 -2.43 -16.55
N SER A 244 -7.99 -2.21 -17.43
CA SER A 244 -7.97 -2.76 -18.78
C SER A 244 -6.75 -2.29 -19.58
N ALA A 245 -6.38 -1.01 -19.46
CA ALA A 245 -5.19 -0.49 -20.12
C ALA A 245 -3.90 -1.12 -19.59
N VAL A 246 -3.78 -1.33 -18.27
CA VAL A 246 -2.64 -2.04 -17.67
C VAL A 246 -2.61 -3.50 -18.11
N VAL A 247 -3.75 -4.20 -18.12
CA VAL A 247 -3.85 -5.60 -18.61
C VAL A 247 -3.33 -5.72 -20.04
N GLY A 248 -3.68 -4.78 -20.93
CA GLY A 248 -3.19 -4.76 -22.30
C GLY A 248 -1.67 -4.64 -22.42
N ARG A 249 -0.96 -4.23 -21.36
CA ARG A 249 0.50 -4.11 -21.31
C ARG A 249 1.19 -5.27 -20.60
N LEU A 250 0.46 -6.14 -19.89
CA LEU A 250 1.07 -7.23 -19.12
C LEU A 250 1.74 -8.30 -19.99
N ALA A 251 1.40 -8.36 -21.28
CA ALA A 251 2.09 -9.21 -22.25
C ALA A 251 3.43 -8.61 -22.74
N ASP A 252 3.67 -7.30 -22.55
CA ASP A 252 4.95 -6.68 -22.89
C ASP A 252 5.96 -6.95 -21.76
N ALA A 253 6.90 -7.87 -22.02
CA ALA A 253 7.94 -8.24 -21.07
C ALA A 253 8.76 -7.03 -20.59
N ARG A 254 8.95 -5.98 -21.42
CA ARG A 254 9.69 -4.77 -21.01
C ARG A 254 8.88 -3.92 -20.03
N PHE A 255 7.56 -3.89 -20.17
CA PHE A 255 6.69 -3.22 -19.20
C PHE A 255 6.76 -3.95 -17.86
N VAL A 256 6.56 -5.26 -17.86
CA VAL A 256 6.58 -6.07 -16.63
C VAL A 256 7.97 -6.06 -15.98
N GLN A 257 9.05 -6.09 -16.77
CA GLN A 257 10.42 -6.02 -16.27
C GLN A 257 10.70 -4.73 -15.48
N GLY A 258 9.97 -3.64 -15.74
CA GLY A 258 10.19 -2.36 -15.06
C GLY A 258 11.58 -1.82 -15.35
N PHE A 259 12.35 -1.51 -14.30
CA PHE A 259 13.76 -1.15 -14.47
C PHE A 259 14.66 -2.37 -14.73
N GLY A 260 14.18 -3.57 -14.44
CA GLY A 260 14.89 -4.83 -14.67
C GLY A 260 15.81 -5.27 -13.55
N SER A 261 15.73 -4.63 -12.38
CA SER A 261 16.57 -4.92 -11.22
C SER A 261 15.99 -5.91 -10.22
N ASN A 262 14.78 -6.44 -10.41
CA ASN A 262 14.09 -7.31 -9.44
C ASN A 262 14.21 -6.74 -8.00
N GLY A 263 13.92 -5.44 -7.87
CA GLY A 263 14.03 -4.64 -6.66
C GLY A 263 12.69 -4.51 -5.93
N GLY A 264 12.71 -3.85 -4.75
CA GLY A 264 11.50 -3.61 -3.96
C GLY A 264 10.46 -2.80 -4.73
N GLU A 265 10.91 -1.91 -5.61
CA GLU A 265 10.09 -1.10 -6.50
C GLU A 265 9.24 -1.97 -7.44
N GLU A 266 9.85 -2.98 -8.08
CA GLU A 266 9.15 -3.94 -8.93
C GLU A 266 8.17 -4.78 -8.12
N TYR A 267 8.60 -5.35 -6.98
CA TYR A 267 7.72 -6.22 -6.19
C TYR A 267 6.50 -5.48 -5.62
N LEU A 268 6.66 -4.24 -5.15
CA LEU A 268 5.52 -3.40 -4.77
C LEU A 268 4.62 -3.08 -5.96
N SER A 269 5.20 -2.89 -7.15
CA SER A 269 4.42 -2.66 -8.36
C SER A 269 3.60 -3.91 -8.73
N TYR A 270 4.19 -5.10 -8.66
CA TYR A 270 3.49 -6.36 -8.88
C TYR A 270 2.40 -6.59 -7.85
N MET A 271 2.65 -6.24 -6.59
CA MET A 271 1.65 -6.31 -5.51
C MET A 271 0.46 -5.41 -5.82
N ASN A 272 0.69 -4.13 -6.16
CA ASN A 272 -0.39 -3.19 -6.44
C ASN A 272 -1.22 -3.58 -7.68
N ILE A 273 -0.57 -4.03 -8.76
CA ILE A 273 -1.28 -4.55 -9.95
C ILE A 273 -2.06 -5.80 -9.56
N GLY A 274 -1.42 -6.74 -8.87
CA GLY A 274 -2.02 -8.00 -8.49
C GLY A 274 -3.21 -7.84 -7.55
N GLU A 275 -3.16 -6.93 -6.57
CA GLU A 275 -4.31 -6.62 -5.69
C GLU A 275 -5.47 -6.01 -6.49
N SER A 276 -5.20 -5.14 -7.47
CA SER A 276 -6.25 -4.59 -8.35
C SER A 276 -6.90 -5.67 -9.23
N LEU A 277 -6.10 -6.56 -9.81
CA LEU A 277 -6.61 -7.66 -10.61
C LEU A 277 -7.38 -8.68 -9.76
N ALA A 278 -6.87 -9.03 -8.58
CA ALA A 278 -7.53 -9.94 -7.66
C ALA A 278 -8.89 -9.41 -7.18
N ALA A 279 -9.02 -8.08 -7.01
CA ALA A 279 -10.29 -7.44 -6.69
C ALA A 279 -11.31 -7.53 -7.85
N GLY A 280 -10.84 -7.52 -9.10
CA GLY A 280 -11.67 -7.76 -10.29
C GLY A 280 -11.98 -9.24 -10.54
N GLY A 281 -11.07 -10.14 -10.18
CA GLY A 281 -11.17 -11.57 -10.44
C GLY A 281 -11.08 -11.91 -11.94
N GLY A 282 -11.67 -13.04 -12.32
CA GLY A 282 -11.75 -13.47 -13.73
C GLY A 282 -10.42 -13.96 -14.32
N GLU A 283 -10.41 -14.15 -15.64
CA GLU A 283 -9.27 -14.74 -16.35
C GLU A 283 -8.02 -13.87 -16.33
N GLU A 284 -8.17 -12.55 -16.35
CA GLU A 284 -7.05 -11.60 -16.32
C GLU A 284 -6.25 -11.76 -15.02
N TRP A 285 -6.95 -11.85 -13.89
CA TRP A 285 -6.35 -12.18 -12.61
C TRP A 285 -5.63 -13.53 -12.65
N GLN A 286 -6.29 -14.58 -13.15
CA GLN A 286 -5.70 -15.92 -13.19
C GLN A 286 -4.45 -16.00 -14.07
N ARG A 287 -4.45 -15.31 -15.22
CA ARG A 287 -3.30 -15.19 -16.12
C ARG A 287 -2.16 -14.44 -15.45
N TRP A 288 -2.43 -13.28 -14.86
CA TRP A 288 -1.42 -12.51 -14.14
C TRP A 288 -0.84 -13.29 -12.97
N ASN A 289 -1.69 -13.90 -12.14
CA ASN A 289 -1.26 -14.65 -10.97
C ASN A 289 -0.31 -15.78 -11.35
N ARG A 290 -0.65 -16.60 -12.36
CA ARG A 290 0.27 -17.64 -12.86
C ARG A 290 1.57 -17.03 -13.37
N SER A 291 1.49 -16.06 -14.29
CA SER A 291 2.67 -15.47 -14.91
C SER A 291 3.62 -14.82 -13.90
N ILE A 292 3.09 -14.16 -12.86
CA ILE A 292 3.93 -13.50 -11.88
C ILE A 292 4.55 -14.52 -10.90
N ASN A 293 3.83 -15.59 -10.53
CA ASN A 293 4.40 -16.68 -9.73
C ASN A 293 5.54 -17.38 -10.49
N ASP A 294 5.34 -17.76 -11.75
CA ASP A 294 6.39 -18.34 -12.60
C ASP A 294 7.62 -17.42 -12.69
N ASN A 295 7.38 -16.11 -12.83
CA ASN A 295 8.45 -15.13 -12.85
C ASN A 295 9.20 -15.05 -11.51
N LEU A 296 8.49 -15.05 -10.38
CA LEU A 296 9.11 -15.00 -9.05
C LEU A 296 9.91 -16.27 -8.75
N GLU A 297 9.44 -17.45 -9.12
CA GLU A 297 10.19 -18.71 -9.00
C GLU A 297 11.49 -18.65 -9.80
N ARG A 298 11.43 -18.17 -11.04
CA ARG A 298 12.60 -18.05 -11.93
C ARG A 298 13.67 -17.09 -11.40
N VAL A 299 13.27 -16.04 -10.67
CA VAL A 299 14.20 -14.99 -10.18
C VAL A 299 14.50 -15.11 -8.68
N GLN A 300 14.06 -16.19 -8.03
CA GLN A 300 14.44 -16.50 -6.66
C GLN A 300 15.93 -16.86 -6.60
N ASN A 301 16.63 -16.34 -5.59
CA ASN A 301 18.03 -16.68 -5.36
C ASN A 301 18.16 -18.11 -4.82
N GLN A 302 19.36 -18.70 -4.94
CA GLN A 302 19.65 -20.04 -4.44
C GLN A 302 19.44 -20.20 -2.92
N ASP A 303 19.55 -19.12 -2.16
CA ASP A 303 19.29 -19.11 -0.71
C ASP A 303 17.82 -18.90 -0.34
N GLY A 304 16.92 -18.91 -1.33
CA GLY A 304 15.48 -18.71 -1.17
C GLY A 304 15.05 -17.25 -1.05
N SER A 305 15.99 -16.29 -1.01
CA SER A 305 15.66 -14.86 -0.96
C SER A 305 15.26 -14.30 -2.34
N TRP A 306 14.64 -13.12 -2.34
CA TRP A 306 14.52 -12.30 -3.55
C TRP A 306 15.32 -11.03 -3.37
N THR A 307 16.23 -10.79 -4.31
CA THR A 307 16.96 -9.53 -4.53
C THR A 307 17.54 -9.58 -5.92
N GLY A 308 17.41 -8.56 -6.76
CA GLY A 308 18.25 -8.52 -7.97
C GLY A 308 19.64 -7.95 -7.76
N HIS A 309 20.46 -8.01 -8.81
CA HIS A 309 21.89 -7.64 -8.85
C HIS A 309 22.18 -6.20 -8.40
N HIS A 310 21.16 -5.34 -8.43
CA HIS A 310 21.22 -3.95 -7.97
C HIS A 310 20.05 -3.61 -7.02
N CYS A 311 19.42 -4.59 -6.32
CA CYS A 311 18.33 -4.32 -5.35
C CYS A 311 18.90 -3.45 -4.21
N ILE A 312 18.69 -2.15 -4.34
CA ILE A 312 19.19 -1.15 -3.39
C ILE A 312 18.25 -1.06 -2.19
N THR A 313 16.98 -1.49 -2.27
CA THR A 313 16.05 -1.53 -1.13
C THR A 313 16.44 -2.57 -0.06
N GLY A 314 17.33 -3.51 -0.37
CA GLY A 314 17.82 -4.50 0.59
C GLY A 314 17.08 -5.85 0.56
N ARG A 315 17.73 -6.89 1.08
CA ARG A 315 17.29 -8.28 0.98
C ARG A 315 16.02 -8.59 1.76
N THR A 316 15.91 -8.09 2.98
CA THR A 316 14.72 -8.24 3.81
C THR A 316 13.51 -7.68 3.08
N PHE A 317 13.56 -6.41 2.68
CA PHE A 317 12.50 -5.78 1.91
C PHE A 317 12.12 -6.54 0.63
N CYS A 318 13.09 -6.83 -0.24
CA CYS A 318 12.85 -7.49 -1.53
C CYS A 318 12.21 -8.88 -1.31
N THR A 319 12.68 -9.66 -0.33
CA THR A 319 12.11 -10.99 0.00
C THR A 319 10.69 -10.90 0.53
N SER A 320 10.44 -10.00 1.49
CA SER A 320 9.09 -9.82 2.04
C SER A 320 8.10 -9.31 1.02
N ALA A 321 8.50 -8.36 0.16
CA ALA A 321 7.65 -7.86 -0.91
C ALA A 321 7.33 -8.96 -1.94
N ALA A 322 8.29 -9.79 -2.31
CA ALA A 322 8.05 -10.95 -3.19
C ALA A 322 7.06 -11.94 -2.58
N LEU A 323 7.18 -12.25 -1.29
CA LEU A 323 6.23 -13.10 -0.58
C LEU A 323 4.81 -12.50 -0.52
N LEU A 324 4.69 -11.18 -0.41
CA LEU A 324 3.39 -10.50 -0.50
C LEU A 324 2.75 -10.66 -1.89
N VAL A 325 3.57 -10.74 -2.96
CA VAL A 325 3.09 -11.02 -4.33
C VAL A 325 2.65 -12.47 -4.47
N LEU A 326 3.44 -13.43 -3.97
CA LEU A 326 3.11 -14.87 -4.03
C LEU A 326 1.84 -15.23 -3.25
N THR A 327 1.52 -14.47 -2.21
CA THR A 327 0.35 -14.72 -1.34
C THR A 327 -0.92 -13.99 -1.78
N LEU A 328 -0.90 -13.31 -2.94
CA LEU A 328 -2.08 -12.64 -3.47
C LEU A 328 -3.20 -13.64 -3.77
N GLY A 329 -4.43 -13.27 -3.39
CA GLY A 329 -5.61 -14.11 -3.60
C GLY A 329 -5.74 -15.34 -2.70
N GLY A 330 -4.80 -15.55 -1.76
CA GLY A 330 -4.90 -16.62 -0.75
C GLY A 330 -5.87 -16.30 0.39
N ASP A 331 -6.15 -17.29 1.24
CA ASP A 331 -7.15 -17.20 2.33
C ASP A 331 -6.85 -16.11 3.37
N ASN A 332 -5.58 -15.76 3.52
CA ASN A 332 -5.12 -14.71 4.44
C ASN A 332 -4.98 -13.34 3.76
N ALA A 333 -5.78 -13.10 2.71
CA ALA A 333 -5.87 -11.83 2.01
C ALA A 333 -6.09 -10.65 2.97
N PRO A 334 -5.64 -9.43 2.60
CA PRO A 334 -5.71 -8.27 3.47
C PRO A 334 -7.16 -7.83 3.69
N ILE A 335 -7.40 -6.93 4.65
CA ILE A 335 -8.76 -6.57 5.09
C ILE A 335 -9.69 -6.16 3.93
N ALA A 336 -9.18 -5.47 2.90
CA ALA A 336 -9.96 -5.00 1.75
C ALA A 336 -10.56 -6.15 0.95
N SER A 337 -9.83 -7.25 0.81
CA SER A 337 -10.27 -8.43 0.06
C SER A 337 -11.39 -9.19 0.77
N ARG A 338 -11.59 -8.93 2.07
CA ARG A 338 -12.65 -9.55 2.89
C ARG A 338 -13.93 -8.70 2.94
N LEU A 339 -13.90 -7.48 2.39
CA LEU A 339 -15.10 -6.66 2.29
C LEU A 339 -16.08 -7.31 1.30
N PRO A 340 -17.41 -7.22 1.55
CA PRO A 340 -18.40 -7.78 0.64
C PRO A 340 -18.19 -7.27 -0.78
N ARG A 341 -17.98 -8.20 -1.72
CA ARG A 341 -18.02 -7.91 -3.16
C ARG A 341 -19.42 -7.44 -3.53
N ARG A 342 -19.50 -6.65 -4.60
CA ARG A 342 -20.79 -6.18 -5.12
C ARG A 342 -21.51 -7.29 -5.85
#